data_AF-A0A2E8IBH5-F1
#
_entry.id   AF-A0A2E8IBH5-F1
#
_cell.length_a   1.000
_cell.length_b   1.000
_cell.length_c   1.000
_cell.angle_alpha   90.00
_cell.angle_beta   90.00
_cell.angle_gamma   90.00
#
_symmetry.space_group_name_H-M   'P 1'
#
loop_
_entity.id
_entity.type
_entity.pdbx_description
1 polymer ?
#
loop_
_entity_poly.entity_id
_entity_poly.type
_entity_poly.pdbx_seq_one_letter_code
_entity_poly.pdbx_strand_id
1 'polypeptide(L)'
;MITQLHTYHIKDETNSQQIQDLENAIRIINQEDRIHRTELGLALDNAIKRKSKGRMLLPQKDAEHMYVFMPLTQKNWELKESELELRCIVARYLNPTINTVIGIAIGSNGTDDSVYDICYHHIPELTDDFVKHAKEIQQELGYFSNPKQSSNSEYSIKDFDGFGIKY
;
A
#
# COMPACT_ATOMS: atom_id res chain seq x y z
N MET A 1 11.44 -13.59 -0.98
CA MET A 1 10.79 -12.26 -0.91
C MET A 1 11.42 -11.25 -1.86
N ILE A 2 12.65 -10.74 -1.63
CA ILE A 2 13.27 -9.71 -2.52
C ILE A 2 13.45 -10.22 -3.96
N THR A 3 13.97 -11.44 -4.15
CA THR A 3 14.10 -12.03 -5.50
C THR A 3 12.76 -12.19 -6.19
N GLN A 4 11.70 -12.53 -5.45
CA GLN A 4 10.36 -12.69 -6.02
C GLN A 4 9.79 -11.32 -6.43
N LEU A 5 9.95 -10.29 -5.59
CA LEU A 5 9.58 -8.90 -5.92
C LEU A 5 10.30 -8.43 -7.17
N HIS A 6 11.61 -8.67 -7.26
CA HIS A 6 12.40 -8.32 -8.43
C HIS A 6 11.92 -9.08 -9.68
N THR A 7 11.72 -10.39 -9.62
CA THR A 7 11.22 -11.18 -10.76
C THR A 7 9.80 -10.76 -11.18
N TYR A 8 8.98 -10.32 -10.25
CA TYR A 8 7.60 -9.91 -10.52
C TYR A 8 7.53 -8.53 -11.19
N HIS A 9 8.34 -7.55 -10.74
CA HIS A 9 8.25 -6.15 -11.16
C HIS A 9 9.33 -5.75 -12.20
N ILE A 10 10.45 -6.46 -12.27
CA ILE A 10 11.56 -6.17 -13.18
C ILE A 10 11.53 -7.16 -14.35
N LYS A 11 11.07 -6.67 -15.49
CA LYS A 11 11.05 -7.34 -16.80
C LYS A 11 12.04 -6.63 -17.73
N ASP A 12 12.30 -7.23 -18.90
CA ASP A 12 13.23 -6.65 -19.89
C ASP A 12 12.82 -5.24 -20.38
N GLU A 13 11.53 -4.90 -20.24
CA GLU A 13 10.94 -3.60 -20.60
C GLU A 13 10.87 -2.59 -19.44
N THR A 14 11.24 -3.00 -18.21
CA THR A 14 11.17 -2.13 -17.03
C THR A 14 12.27 -1.06 -17.11
N ASN A 15 11.88 0.20 -16.92
CA ASN A 15 12.81 1.32 -17.00
C ASN A 15 13.57 1.55 -15.68
N SER A 16 14.66 2.32 -15.74
CA SER A 16 15.51 2.60 -14.57
C SER A 16 14.77 3.31 -13.43
N GLN A 17 13.74 4.11 -13.72
CA GLN A 17 12.97 4.80 -12.70
C GLN A 17 12.11 3.81 -11.90
N GLN A 18 11.44 2.89 -12.58
CA GLN A 18 10.65 1.84 -11.95
C GLN A 18 11.51 0.94 -11.05
N ILE A 19 12.72 0.61 -11.48
CA ILE A 19 13.70 -0.12 -10.64
C ILE A 19 14.04 0.70 -9.39
N GLN A 20 14.36 1.99 -9.56
CA GLN A 20 14.73 2.87 -8.46
C GLN A 20 13.58 3.06 -7.45
N ASP A 21 12.35 3.17 -7.93
CA ASP A 21 11.14 3.30 -7.14
C ASP A 21 10.89 2.05 -6.29
N LEU A 22 11.03 0.86 -6.90
CA LEU A 22 10.97 -0.41 -6.18
C LEU A 22 12.05 -0.51 -5.09
N GLU A 23 13.30 -0.16 -5.42
CA GLU A 23 14.40 -0.16 -4.45
C GLU A 23 14.15 0.82 -3.30
N ASN A 24 13.59 1.99 -3.58
CA ASN A 24 13.27 3.00 -2.57
C ASN A 24 12.17 2.50 -1.62
N ALA A 25 11.09 1.92 -2.15
CA ALA A 25 10.05 1.34 -1.31
C ALA A 25 10.60 0.22 -0.41
N ILE A 26 11.38 -0.72 -0.99
CA ILE A 26 11.99 -1.82 -0.23
C ILE A 26 12.93 -1.27 0.85
N ARG A 27 13.74 -0.25 0.53
CA ARG A 27 14.66 0.37 1.48
C ARG A 27 13.93 0.97 2.67
N ILE A 28 12.86 1.75 2.43
CA ILE A 28 12.08 2.38 3.50
C ILE A 28 11.44 1.30 4.38
N ILE A 29 10.77 0.29 3.79
CA ILE A 29 10.17 -0.82 4.54
C ILE A 29 11.21 -1.56 5.40
N ASN A 30 12.43 -1.76 4.90
CA ASN A 30 13.48 -2.45 5.64
C ASN A 30 14.10 -1.59 6.75
N GLN A 31 14.09 -0.26 6.60
CA GLN A 31 14.58 0.70 7.59
C GLN A 31 13.61 0.91 8.75
N GLU A 32 12.35 0.48 8.61
CA GLU A 32 11.38 0.50 9.70
C GLU A 32 11.90 -0.24 10.94
N ASP A 33 11.67 0.32 12.12
CA ASP A 33 12.05 -0.34 13.35
C ASP A 33 11.16 -1.55 13.65
N ARG A 34 11.50 -2.30 14.71
CA ARG A 34 10.76 -3.51 15.07
C ARG A 34 9.29 -3.23 15.39
N ILE A 35 8.99 -2.13 16.07
CA ILE A 35 7.63 -1.79 16.46
C ILE A 35 6.83 -1.45 15.21
N HIS A 36 7.37 -0.60 14.33
CA HIS A 36 6.69 -0.20 13.10
C HIS A 36 6.46 -1.37 12.13
N ARG A 37 7.45 -2.25 11.95
CA ARG A 37 7.24 -3.47 11.16
C ARG A 37 6.17 -4.37 11.73
N THR A 38 6.04 -4.42 13.07
CA THR A 38 4.97 -5.20 13.72
C THR A 38 3.61 -4.56 13.47
N GLU A 39 3.49 -3.24 13.61
CA GLU A 39 2.25 -2.52 13.32
C GLU A 39 1.82 -2.63 11.85
N LEU A 40 2.76 -2.50 10.92
CA LEU A 40 2.56 -2.75 9.48
C LEU A 40 1.94 -4.14 9.25
N GLY A 41 2.55 -5.19 9.82
CA GLY A 41 2.05 -6.56 9.70
C GLY A 41 0.65 -6.74 10.30
N LEU A 42 0.41 -6.19 11.49
CA LEU A 42 -0.89 -6.26 12.17
C LEU A 42 -2.00 -5.52 11.40
N ALA A 43 -1.70 -4.33 10.90
CA ALA A 43 -2.64 -3.52 10.13
C ALA A 43 -2.98 -4.18 8.79
N LEU A 44 -2.01 -4.86 8.18
CA LEU A 44 -2.19 -5.61 6.93
C LEU A 44 -3.07 -6.85 7.16
N ASP A 45 -2.76 -7.67 8.17
CA ASP A 45 -3.58 -8.81 8.58
C ASP A 45 -5.02 -8.37 8.93
N ASN A 46 -5.16 -7.29 9.69
CA ASN A 46 -6.47 -6.72 10.00
C ASN A 46 -7.23 -6.25 8.75
N ALA A 47 -6.55 -5.61 7.80
CA ALA A 47 -7.17 -5.19 6.53
C ALA A 47 -7.69 -6.39 5.73
N ILE A 48 -6.94 -7.49 5.69
CA ILE A 48 -7.34 -8.74 5.03
C ILE A 48 -8.54 -9.37 5.76
N LYS A 49 -8.45 -9.56 7.09
CA LYS A 49 -9.52 -10.13 7.93
C LYS A 49 -10.83 -9.36 7.84
N ARG A 50 -10.76 -8.03 7.85
CA ARG A 50 -11.94 -7.14 7.71
C ARG A 50 -12.39 -6.97 6.26
N LYS A 51 -11.73 -7.61 5.29
CA LYS A 51 -12.02 -7.50 3.85
C LYS A 51 -12.08 -6.04 3.41
N SER A 52 -11.13 -5.24 3.89
CA SER A 52 -11.04 -3.84 3.51
C SER A 52 -10.77 -3.73 2.01
N LYS A 53 -11.40 -2.76 1.34
CA LYS A 53 -11.08 -2.44 -0.05
C LYS A 53 -9.73 -1.72 -0.17
N GLY A 54 -9.31 -1.05 0.89
CA GLY A 54 -8.05 -0.35 0.98
C GLY A 54 -7.90 0.30 2.35
N ARG A 55 -6.68 0.42 2.86
CA ARG A 55 -6.39 0.99 4.19
C ARG A 55 -5.21 1.94 4.09
N MET A 56 -5.38 3.17 4.55
CA MET A 56 -4.25 4.05 4.83
C MET A 56 -3.73 3.77 6.23
N LEU A 57 -2.41 3.66 6.37
CA LEU A 57 -1.73 3.74 7.65
C LEU A 57 -1.16 5.15 7.73
N LEU A 58 -1.70 5.92 8.67
CA LEU A 58 -1.23 7.28 8.89
C LEU A 58 0.23 7.25 9.32
N PRO A 59 1.01 8.27 8.93
CA PRO A 59 2.41 8.37 9.33
C PRO A 59 2.56 8.36 10.84
N GLN A 60 3.61 7.68 11.30
CA GLN A 60 4.10 7.79 12.67
C GLN A 60 4.57 9.22 12.95
N LYS A 61 4.76 9.55 14.23
CA LYS A 61 5.34 10.84 14.60
C LYS A 61 6.74 10.94 13.98
N ASP A 62 7.01 12.05 13.30
CA ASP A 62 8.27 12.34 12.61
C ASP A 62 8.58 11.47 11.37
N ALA A 63 7.64 10.62 10.93
CA ALA A 63 7.77 9.89 9.67
C ALA A 63 7.43 10.77 8.45
N GLU A 64 8.24 10.67 7.40
CA GLU A 64 8.04 11.41 6.14
C GLU A 64 7.30 10.59 5.06
N HIS A 65 6.88 9.38 5.42
CA HIS A 65 6.15 8.46 4.55
C HIS A 65 4.93 7.87 5.23
N MET A 66 4.01 7.38 4.41
CA MET A 66 2.83 6.65 4.85
C MET A 66 2.62 5.40 3.98
N TYR A 67 1.76 4.49 4.45
CA TYR A 67 1.44 3.27 3.72
C TYR A 67 -0.01 3.22 3.25
N VAL A 68 -0.22 2.60 2.09
CA VAL A 68 -1.53 2.24 1.57
C VAL A 68 -1.56 0.74 1.34
N PHE A 69 -2.48 0.05 2.01
CA PHE A 69 -2.69 -1.38 1.83
C PHE A 69 -3.91 -1.66 0.97
N MET A 70 -3.77 -2.60 0.05
CA MET A 70 -4.86 -3.08 -0.79
C MET A 70 -4.92 -4.61 -0.77
N PRO A 71 -5.85 -5.20 0.00
CA PRO A 71 -6.09 -6.64 -0.08
C PRO A 71 -6.50 -7.06 -1.50
N LEU A 72 -5.82 -8.07 -2.04
CA LEU A 72 -6.09 -8.65 -3.35
C LEU A 72 -7.02 -9.85 -3.23
N THR A 73 -7.89 -9.95 -4.22
CA THR A 73 -8.85 -11.03 -4.40
C THR A 73 -8.87 -11.42 -5.86
N GLN A 74 -9.55 -12.53 -6.18
CA GLN A 74 -9.82 -12.94 -7.56
C GLN A 74 -10.45 -11.82 -8.43
N LYS A 75 -11.10 -10.82 -7.83
CA LYS A 75 -11.80 -9.76 -8.57
C LYS A 75 -10.94 -8.58 -8.99
N ASN A 76 -9.80 -8.34 -8.34
CA ASN A 76 -9.00 -7.12 -8.54
C ASN A 76 -7.51 -7.37 -8.77
N TRP A 77 -7.04 -8.62 -8.71
CA TRP A 77 -5.61 -8.91 -8.87
C TRP A 77 -5.04 -8.56 -10.26
N GLU A 78 -5.88 -8.59 -11.31
CA GLU A 78 -5.45 -8.29 -12.69
C GLU A 78 -5.09 -6.80 -12.86
N LEU A 79 -5.87 -5.91 -12.26
CA LEU A 79 -5.70 -4.45 -12.33
C LEU A 79 -5.03 -3.86 -11.08
N LYS A 80 -4.38 -4.70 -10.27
CA LYS A 80 -3.84 -4.29 -8.97
C LYS A 80 -2.86 -3.13 -9.04
N GLU A 81 -2.01 -3.07 -10.07
CA GLU A 81 -0.98 -2.04 -10.22
C GLU A 81 -1.66 -0.66 -10.36
N SER A 82 -2.53 -0.52 -11.36
CA SER A 82 -3.27 0.72 -11.57
C SER A 82 -4.19 1.07 -10.39
N GLU A 83 -4.88 0.09 -9.79
CA GLU A 83 -5.75 0.36 -8.64
C GLU A 83 -4.95 0.83 -7.42
N LEU A 84 -3.79 0.23 -7.15
CA LEU A 84 -2.93 0.57 -6.03
C LEU A 84 -2.33 1.98 -6.20
N GLU A 85 -1.86 2.32 -7.41
CA GLU A 85 -1.35 3.66 -7.73
C GLU A 85 -2.40 4.74 -7.51
N LEU A 86 -3.61 4.55 -8.04
CA LEU A 86 -4.72 5.51 -7.89
C LEU A 86 -5.10 5.71 -6.42
N ARG A 87 -5.08 4.64 -5.62
CA ARG A 87 -5.29 4.72 -4.17
C ARG A 87 -4.17 5.51 -3.49
N CYS A 88 -2.92 5.35 -3.91
CA CYS A 88 -1.79 6.10 -3.37
C CYS A 88 -1.87 7.60 -3.69
N ILE A 89 -2.30 7.96 -4.90
CA ILE A 89 -2.54 9.36 -5.30
C ILE A 89 -3.58 10.01 -4.38
N VAL A 90 -4.72 9.35 -4.17
CA VAL A 90 -5.77 9.87 -3.27
C VAL A 90 -5.26 9.95 -1.83
N ALA A 91 -4.51 8.95 -1.35
CA ALA A 91 -3.94 8.97 -0.01
C ALA A 91 -2.97 10.15 0.19
N ARG A 92 -2.09 10.42 -0.78
CA ARG A 92 -1.19 11.57 -0.77
C ARG A 92 -1.95 12.89 -0.70
N TYR A 93 -3.02 13.03 -1.50
CA TYR A 93 -3.89 14.21 -1.49
C TYR A 93 -4.56 14.44 -0.12
N LEU A 94 -5.07 13.38 0.51
CA LEU A 94 -5.72 13.47 1.81
C LEU A 94 -4.75 13.73 2.98
N ASN A 95 -3.44 13.50 2.77
CA ASN A 95 -2.40 13.64 3.77
C ASN A 95 -1.31 14.63 3.28
N PRO A 96 -1.62 15.94 3.23
CA PRO A 96 -0.76 16.93 2.58
C PRO A 96 0.63 17.08 3.22
N THR A 97 0.78 16.70 4.49
CA THR A 97 2.02 16.83 5.28
C THR A 97 3.08 15.78 4.97
N ILE A 98 2.78 14.76 4.17
CA ILE A 98 3.66 13.62 3.89
C ILE A 98 4.11 13.65 2.44
N ASN A 99 5.41 13.46 2.18
CA ASN A 99 5.95 13.55 0.83
C ASN A 99 5.97 12.21 0.11
N THR A 100 5.96 11.10 0.85
CA THR A 100 6.16 9.77 0.29
C THR A 100 5.00 8.83 0.63
N VAL A 101 4.48 8.12 -0.36
CA VAL A 101 3.46 7.08 -0.17
C VAL A 101 3.99 5.76 -0.70
N ILE A 102 3.87 4.71 0.11
CA ILE A 102 4.22 3.34 -0.28
C ILE A 102 2.94 2.52 -0.35
N GLY A 103 2.61 2.05 -1.55
CA GLY A 103 1.50 1.13 -1.76
C GLY A 103 1.97 -0.31 -1.60
N ILE A 104 1.19 -1.14 -0.89
CA ILE A 104 1.40 -2.58 -0.79
C ILE A 104 0.07 -3.28 -1.06
N ALA A 105 0.02 -4.09 -2.12
CA ALA A 105 -1.09 -4.98 -2.37
C ALA A 105 -0.68 -6.42 -2.07
N ILE A 106 -1.56 -7.19 -1.42
CA ILE A 106 -1.30 -8.59 -1.09
C ILE A 106 -2.61 -9.39 -1.05
N GLY A 107 -2.58 -10.63 -1.53
CA GLY A 107 -3.70 -11.55 -1.44
C GLY A 107 -3.53 -12.72 -2.39
N SER A 108 -4.61 -13.15 -3.05
CA SER A 108 -4.59 -14.29 -3.97
C SER A 108 -5.31 -13.99 -5.29
N ASN A 109 -4.86 -14.65 -6.36
CA ASN A 109 -5.55 -14.69 -7.66
C ASN A 109 -6.79 -15.61 -7.66
N GLY A 110 -7.05 -16.36 -6.59
CA GLY A 110 -8.16 -17.31 -6.50
C GLY A 110 -7.81 -18.76 -6.87
N THR A 111 -6.55 -19.05 -7.23
CA THR A 111 -6.03 -20.42 -7.46
C THR A 111 -5.04 -20.85 -6.37
N ASP A 112 -5.21 -20.32 -5.15
CA ASP A 112 -4.29 -20.45 -4.00
C ASP A 112 -2.89 -19.84 -4.22
N ASP A 113 -2.59 -19.26 -5.38
CA ASP A 113 -1.35 -18.53 -5.58
C ASP A 113 -1.40 -17.18 -4.86
N SER A 114 -0.30 -16.85 -4.19
CA SER A 114 -0.11 -15.54 -3.58
C SER A 114 0.25 -14.51 -4.63
N VAL A 115 -0.49 -13.42 -4.66
CA VAL A 115 -0.22 -12.26 -5.51
C VAL A 115 0.08 -11.07 -4.62
N TYR A 116 1.06 -10.28 -5.02
CA TYR A 116 1.41 -9.04 -4.35
C TYR A 116 1.91 -8.03 -5.37
N ASP A 117 1.90 -6.77 -4.96
CA ASP A 117 2.40 -5.64 -5.74
C ASP A 117 2.87 -4.54 -4.78
N ILE A 118 3.83 -3.73 -5.23
CA ILE A 118 4.38 -2.64 -4.43
C ILE A 118 4.63 -1.43 -5.33
N CYS A 119 4.22 -0.25 -4.86
CA CYS A 119 4.51 1.00 -5.54
C CYS A 119 5.11 2.04 -4.59
N TYR A 120 5.88 2.96 -5.17
CA TYR A 120 6.53 4.06 -4.49
C TYR A 120 6.17 5.36 -5.20
N HIS A 121 5.68 6.33 -4.43
CA HIS A 121 5.43 7.67 -4.94
C HIS A 121 6.05 8.71 -4.03
N HIS A 122 7.07 9.41 -4.53
CA HIS A 122 7.62 10.60 -3.89
C HIS A 122 7.07 11.86 -4.56
N ILE A 123 6.18 12.54 -3.85
CA ILE A 123 5.43 13.71 -4.33
C ILE A 123 5.60 14.81 -3.28
N PRO A 124 6.72 15.55 -3.30
CA PRO A 124 7.03 16.54 -2.26
C PRO A 124 6.10 17.76 -2.32
N GLU A 125 5.62 18.12 -3.51
CA GLU A 125 4.75 19.28 -3.72
C GLU A 125 3.40 18.86 -4.31
N LEU A 126 2.31 19.40 -3.76
CA LEU A 126 0.96 19.21 -4.26
C LEU A 126 0.59 20.35 -5.21
N THR A 127 0.90 20.19 -6.49
CA THR A 127 0.49 21.16 -7.51
C THR A 127 -1.04 21.19 -7.67
N ASP A 128 -1.58 22.30 -8.18
CA ASP A 128 -3.02 22.42 -8.43
C ASP A 128 -3.54 21.31 -9.37
N ASP A 129 -2.75 20.94 -10.38
CA ASP A 129 -3.07 19.84 -11.30
C ASP A 129 -3.13 18.49 -10.59
N PHE A 130 -2.18 18.21 -9.69
CA PHE A 130 -2.21 16.99 -8.88
C PHE A 130 -3.45 16.96 -7.98
N VAL A 131 -3.73 18.07 -7.29
CA VAL A 131 -4.89 18.18 -6.40
C VAL A 131 -6.20 17.97 -7.17
N LYS A 132 -6.31 18.55 -8.37
CA LYS A 132 -7.47 18.37 -9.24
C LYS A 132 -7.61 16.90 -9.65
N HIS A 133 -6.55 16.29 -10.15
CA HIS A 133 -6.55 14.89 -10.58
C HIS A 133 -6.91 13.93 -9.44
N ALA A 134 -6.32 14.11 -8.26
CA ALA A 134 -6.61 13.28 -7.10
C ALA A 134 -8.07 13.41 -6.62
N LYS A 135 -8.65 14.62 -6.71
CA LYS A 135 -10.08 14.85 -6.42
C LYS A 135 -10.98 14.14 -7.42
N GLU A 136 -10.66 14.18 -8.71
CA GLU A 136 -11.41 13.48 -9.77
C GLU A 136 -11.40 11.96 -9.50
N ILE A 137 -10.22 11.38 -9.24
CA ILE A 137 -10.09 9.96 -8.87
C ILE A 137 -10.95 9.61 -7.63
N GLN A 138 -10.86 10.43 -6.58
CA GLN A 138 -11.63 10.20 -5.36
C GLN A 138 -13.14 10.25 -5.61
N GLN A 139 -13.61 11.19 -6.43
CA GLN A 139 -15.04 11.36 -6.74
C GLN A 139 -15.57 10.24 -7.61
N GLU A 140 -14.83 9.83 -8.64
CA GLU A 140 -15.26 8.80 -9.59
C GLU A 140 -15.21 7.40 -9.00
N LEU A 141 -14.13 7.08 -8.26
CA LEU A 141 -13.87 5.71 -7.77
C LEU A 141 -14.25 5.53 -6.29
N GLY A 142 -14.54 6.62 -5.58
CA GLY A 142 -14.95 6.59 -4.17
C GLY A 142 -13.82 6.19 -3.21
N TYR A 143 -12.56 6.27 -3.63
CA TYR A 143 -11.43 5.90 -2.79
C TYR A 143 -11.31 6.81 -1.57
N PHE A 144 -11.36 6.21 -0.38
CA PHE A 144 -11.24 6.90 0.91
C PHE A 144 -12.24 8.06 1.11
N SER A 145 -13.40 8.04 0.46
CA SER A 145 -14.42 9.09 0.59
C SER A 145 -15.13 9.10 1.96
N ASN A 146 -15.23 7.93 2.60
CA ASN A 146 -15.77 7.78 3.96
C ASN A 146 -14.98 6.73 4.75
N PRO A 147 -13.72 7.02 5.13
CA PRO A 147 -12.86 6.05 5.78
C PRO A 147 -13.31 5.82 7.22
N LYS A 148 -13.40 4.56 7.63
CA LYS A 148 -13.56 4.22 9.05
C LYS A 148 -12.21 4.29 9.72
N GLN A 149 -12.08 5.17 10.71
CA GLN A 149 -10.89 5.23 11.54
C GLN A 149 -10.89 4.06 12.53
N SER A 150 -9.72 3.44 12.72
CA SER A 150 -9.50 2.35 13.68
C SER A 150 -8.21 2.60 14.45
N SER A 151 -8.19 2.31 15.74
CA SER A 151 -6.99 2.40 16.58
C SER A 151 -6.28 1.06 16.72
N ASN A 152 -4.97 1.07 17.04
CA ASN A 152 -4.18 -0.15 17.29
C ASN A 152 -4.75 -1.02 18.43
N SER A 153 -5.57 -0.45 19.33
CA SER A 153 -6.28 -1.22 20.36
C SER A 153 -7.30 -2.22 19.79
N GLU A 154 -7.65 -2.13 18.51
CA GLU A 154 -8.61 -3.03 17.85
C GLU A 154 -7.98 -4.34 17.32
N TYR A 155 -6.66 -4.49 17.40
CA TYR A 155 -5.93 -5.68 16.94
C TYR A 155 -4.62 -5.86 17.71
N SER A 156 -4.43 -7.02 18.35
CA SER A 156 -3.24 -7.30 19.15
C SER A 156 -2.31 -8.32 18.51
N ILE A 157 -1.06 -8.38 18.98
CA ILE A 157 -0.10 -9.44 18.60
C ILE A 157 -0.67 -10.84 18.87
N LYS A 158 -1.56 -10.99 19.86
CA LYS A 158 -2.21 -12.28 20.17
C LYS A 158 -3.21 -12.71 19.08
N ASP A 159 -3.70 -11.77 18.29
CA ASP A 159 -4.71 -11.98 17.24
C ASP A 159 -4.08 -12.14 15.86
N PHE A 160 -2.75 -12.01 15.75
CA PHE A 160 -1.99 -12.19 14.52
C PHE A 160 -1.81 -13.68 14.22
N ASP A 161 -2.38 -14.17 13.11
CA ASP A 161 -2.22 -15.57 12.67
C ASP A 161 -1.29 -15.73 11.46
N GLY A 162 -0.61 -14.65 11.05
CA GLY A 162 0.01 -14.55 9.73
C GLY A 162 -0.99 -14.00 8.70
N PHE A 163 -0.60 -13.83 7.45
CA PHE A 163 -1.45 -13.18 6.43
C PHE A 163 -2.60 -14.06 5.92
N GLY A 164 -2.98 -15.14 6.62
CA GLY A 164 -3.96 -16.11 6.13
C GLY A 164 -3.56 -16.80 4.81
N ILE A 165 -2.30 -16.66 4.39
CA ILE A 165 -1.74 -17.27 3.18
C ILE A 165 -1.23 -18.65 3.56
N LYS A 166 -1.81 -19.71 2.98
CA LYS A 166 -1.27 -21.07 3.10
C LYS A 166 -0.06 -21.20 2.17
N TYR A 167 1.10 -21.54 2.72
CA TYR A 167 2.33 -21.85 1.98
C TYR A 167 2.31 -23.30 1.46
#